data_AF-B3EE87-F1
#
_entry.id   AF-B3EE87-F1
#
_cell.length_a   1.000
_cell.length_b   1.000
_cell.length_c   1.000
_cell.angle_alpha   90.00
_cell.angle_beta   90.00
_cell.angle_gamma   90.00
#
_symmetry.space_group_name_H-M   'P 1'
#
loop_
_entity.id
_entity.type
_entity.pdbx_description
1 polymer ?
#
loop_
_entity_poly.entity_id
_entity_poly.type
_entity_poly.pdbx_seq_one_letter_code
_entity_poly.pdbx_strand_id
1 'polypeptide(L)'
;MERTITTIQEHARELNLTGLAGSVDLLLEEARKSEPSYSDFALTLLETEISCRRKAHLERRRKAANLPLLHDLDHYDSGVQNGISQVQLRQLRQLLWLDQNYNLILIGPSGTGKSYLAGGLCHEALKLGYHALFRTMDELIQTIRFKDVTTAAAREYKRLVHAHLLVIDDIMMFPIEKSVAVGLFQLINQLHEQTSFIITTNKNPKEWAEMLGDEVLATALLDRLLYKCEVIKLTGKSYRLEHRTTIFEQQQPAEGGATRKKSNYRFKKS
;
A
#
# COMPACT_ATOMS: atom_id res chain seq x y z
N MET A 1 43.41 18.76 6.24
CA MET A 1 41.99 18.68 5.84
C MET A 1 41.49 17.25 5.86
N GLU A 2 42.14 16.28 5.19
CA GLU A 2 41.74 14.87 5.25
C GLU A 2 41.61 14.32 6.68
N ARG A 3 42.59 14.59 7.55
CA ARG A 3 42.55 14.16 8.96
C ARG A 3 41.31 14.67 9.72
N THR A 4 40.87 15.90 9.44
CA THR A 4 39.69 16.49 10.08
C THR A 4 38.41 15.80 9.60
N ILE A 5 38.32 15.49 8.29
CA ILE A 5 37.18 14.77 7.72
C ILE A 5 37.10 13.36 8.31
N THR A 6 38.23 12.66 8.40
CA THR A 6 38.29 11.33 9.03
C THR A 6 37.81 11.37 10.48
N THR A 7 38.25 12.35 11.27
CA THR A 7 37.79 12.53 12.66
C THR A 7 36.29 12.84 12.73
N ILE A 8 35.75 13.65 11.82
CA ILE A 8 34.30 13.91 11.74
C ILE A 8 33.55 12.61 11.44
N GLN A 9 34.03 11.79 10.50
CA GLN A 9 33.42 10.50 10.17
C GLN A 9 33.48 9.51 11.34
N GLU A 10 34.59 9.46 12.07
CA GLU A 10 34.76 8.62 13.27
C GLU A 10 33.77 9.02 14.37
N HIS A 11 33.71 10.31 14.73
CA HIS A 11 32.74 10.81 15.72
C HIS A 11 31.30 10.62 15.26
N ALA A 12 31.02 10.81 13.97
CA ALA A 12 29.70 10.56 13.41
C ALA A 12 29.29 9.08 13.58
N ARG A 13 30.21 8.13 13.36
CA ARG A 13 29.95 6.70 13.60
C ARG A 13 29.72 6.39 15.09
N GLU A 14 30.52 6.97 15.97
CA GLU A 14 30.36 6.82 17.43
C GLU A 14 28.98 7.29 17.91
N LEU A 15 28.47 8.38 17.33
CA LEU A 15 27.15 8.93 17.60
C LEU A 15 26.00 8.25 16.80
N ASN A 16 26.30 7.19 16.04
CA ASN A 16 25.35 6.52 15.13
C ASN A 16 24.72 7.45 14.06
N LEU A 17 25.46 8.46 13.62
CA LEU A 17 25.10 9.36 12.52
C LEU A 17 25.55 8.75 11.19
N THR A 18 24.95 7.62 10.82
CA THR A 18 25.42 6.79 9.69
C THR A 18 25.23 7.44 8.34
N GLY A 19 24.20 8.28 8.18
CA GLY A 19 23.98 9.05 6.96
C GLY A 19 25.05 10.11 6.80
N LEU A 20 25.28 10.89 7.85
CA LEU A 20 26.30 11.94 7.87
C LEU A 20 27.69 11.36 7.63
N ALA A 21 28.07 10.28 8.31
CA ALA A 21 29.37 9.63 8.15
C ALA A 21 29.67 9.19 6.71
N GLY A 22 28.64 8.88 5.91
CA GLY A 22 28.76 8.49 4.51
C GLY A 22 28.71 9.65 3.51
N SER A 23 28.26 10.84 3.92
CA SER A 23 28.06 11.99 3.04
C SER A 23 28.89 13.22 3.40
N VAL A 24 29.78 13.14 4.40
CA VAL A 24 30.61 14.27 4.88
C VAL A 24 31.35 14.96 3.73
N ASP A 25 32.00 14.17 2.86
CA ASP A 25 32.80 14.71 1.75
C ASP A 25 31.95 15.53 0.76
N LEU A 26 30.79 15.00 0.37
CA LEU A 26 29.85 15.67 -0.52
C LEU A 26 29.30 16.98 0.10
N LEU A 27 28.92 16.94 1.37
CA LEU A 27 28.39 18.11 2.08
C LEU A 27 29.43 19.22 2.22
N LEU A 28 30.69 18.86 2.44
CA LEU A 28 31.79 19.83 2.50
C LEU A 28 32.12 20.42 1.12
N GLU A 29 32.05 19.62 0.05
CA GLU A 29 32.20 20.13 -1.31
C GLU A 29 31.07 21.08 -1.70
N GLU A 30 29.83 20.75 -1.36
CA GLU A 30 28.67 21.61 -1.61
C GLU A 30 28.78 22.93 -0.83
N ALA A 31 29.13 22.87 0.47
CA ALA A 31 29.31 24.05 1.29
C ALA A 31 30.44 24.97 0.78
N ARG A 32 31.51 24.41 0.20
CA ARG A 32 32.56 25.22 -0.44
C ARG A 32 32.06 25.98 -1.67
N LYS A 33 31.08 25.44 -2.40
CA LYS A 33 30.53 26.06 -3.61
C LYS A 33 29.46 27.10 -3.28
N SER A 34 28.64 26.84 -2.28
CA SER A 34 27.50 27.70 -1.91
C SER A 34 27.84 28.74 -0.84
N GLU A 35 29.00 28.63 -0.18
CA GLU A 35 29.45 29.52 0.90
C GLU A 35 28.35 29.83 1.94
N PRO A 36 27.69 28.80 2.52
CA PRO A 36 26.60 29.00 3.46
C PRO A 36 27.10 29.58 4.78
N SER A 37 26.19 30.21 5.54
CA SER A 37 26.51 30.59 6.92
C SER A 37 26.81 29.37 7.79
N TYR A 38 27.54 29.55 8.89
CA TYR A 38 27.84 28.44 9.81
C TYR A 38 26.58 27.77 10.37
N SER A 39 25.52 28.55 10.61
CA SER A 39 24.22 28.05 11.04
C SER A 39 23.55 27.18 9.97
N ASP A 40 23.56 27.62 8.71
CA ASP A 40 22.91 26.88 7.61
C ASP A 40 23.67 25.59 7.30
N PHE A 41 25.00 25.61 7.39
CA PHE A 41 25.81 24.41 7.24
C PHE A 41 25.53 23.41 8.36
N ALA A 42 25.51 23.85 9.62
CA ALA A 42 25.18 22.99 10.75
C ALA A 42 23.76 22.39 10.63
N LEU A 43 22.79 23.18 10.15
CA LEU A 43 21.44 22.70 9.88
C LEU A 43 21.45 21.62 8.79
N THR A 44 22.15 21.86 7.68
CA THR A 44 22.24 20.93 6.53
C THR A 44 22.86 19.59 6.93
N LEU A 45 23.89 19.59 7.79
CA LEU A 45 24.47 18.37 8.35
C LEU A 45 23.41 17.54 9.10
N LEU A 46 22.65 18.18 9.99
CA LEU A 46 21.61 17.52 10.78
C LEU A 46 20.44 17.04 9.91
N GLU A 47 19.99 17.87 8.96
CA GLU A 47 18.92 17.53 8.02
C GLU A 47 19.29 16.33 7.14
N THR A 48 20.55 16.21 6.73
CA THR A 48 21.04 15.08 5.95
C THR A 48 20.95 13.79 6.75
N GLU A 49 21.38 13.80 8.02
CA GLU A 49 21.27 12.65 8.90
C GLU A 49 19.81 12.28 9.16
N ILE A 50 18.96 13.26 9.50
CA ILE A 50 17.53 13.04 9.75
C ILE A 50 16.87 12.45 8.49
N SER A 51 17.20 12.96 7.32
CA SER A 51 16.67 12.47 6.04
C SER A 51 17.11 11.03 5.77
N CYS A 52 18.38 10.70 6.03
CA CYS A 52 18.88 9.33 5.89
C CYS A 52 18.15 8.37 6.84
N ARG A 53 17.99 8.75 8.12
CA ARG A 53 17.23 7.97 9.11
C ARG A 53 15.78 7.78 8.69
N ARG A 54 15.09 8.85 8.29
CA ARG A 54 13.69 8.80 7.81
C ARG A 54 13.54 7.85 6.63
N LYS A 55 14.44 7.91 5.64
CA LYS A 55 14.48 6.98 4.49
C LYS A 55 14.67 5.54 4.95
N ALA A 56 15.66 5.28 5.82
CA ALA A 56 15.91 3.93 6.33
C ALA A 56 14.73 3.37 7.13
N HIS A 57 14.08 4.18 7.97
CA HIS A 57 12.89 3.80 8.71
C HIS A 57 11.70 3.52 7.79
N LEU A 58 11.47 4.37 6.78
CA LEU A 58 10.43 4.16 5.77
C LEU A 58 10.67 2.85 5.02
N GLU A 59 11.90 2.57 4.58
CA GLU A 59 12.23 1.32 3.89
C GLU A 59 11.99 0.08 4.75
N ARG A 60 12.35 0.13 6.05
CA ARG A 60 12.05 -0.96 6.98
C ARG A 60 10.55 -1.16 7.14
N ARG A 61 9.78 -0.08 7.34
CA ARG A 61 8.32 -0.13 7.44
C ARG A 61 7.67 -0.64 6.15
N ARG A 62 8.14 -0.18 4.99
CA ARG A 62 7.68 -0.64 3.66
C ARG A 62 7.89 -2.14 3.46
N LYS A 63 9.07 -2.64 3.82
CA LYS A 63 9.36 -4.09 3.78
C LYS A 63 8.46 -4.88 4.73
N ALA A 64 8.19 -4.37 5.93
CA ALA A 64 7.29 -5.01 6.87
C ALA A 64 5.82 -4.96 6.43
N ALA A 65 5.41 -3.89 5.74
CA ALA A 65 4.04 -3.70 5.29
C ALA A 65 3.60 -4.69 4.22
N ASN A 66 4.52 -5.32 3.47
CA ASN A 66 4.23 -6.25 2.38
C ASN A 66 3.24 -5.67 1.34
N LEU A 67 3.42 -4.40 0.98
CA LEU A 67 2.62 -3.76 -0.05
C LEU A 67 2.86 -4.45 -1.42
N PRO A 68 1.82 -4.68 -2.23
CA PRO A 68 1.98 -5.09 -3.63
C PRO A 68 2.82 -4.09 -4.47
N LEU A 69 3.08 -4.39 -5.76
CA LEU A 69 3.79 -3.45 -6.62
C LEU A 69 2.85 -2.30 -7.05
N LEU A 70 3.32 -1.04 -6.96
CA LEU A 70 2.67 0.20 -7.41
C LEU A 70 1.48 0.67 -6.54
N HIS A 71 1.78 1.36 -5.43
CA HIS A 71 0.77 1.95 -4.54
C HIS A 71 0.93 3.45 -4.30
N ASP A 72 1.77 4.15 -5.06
CA ASP A 72 1.81 5.59 -4.86
C ASP A 72 0.54 6.23 -5.44
N LEU A 73 -0.29 6.80 -4.57
CA LEU A 73 -1.51 7.51 -4.97
C LEU A 73 -1.19 8.75 -5.82
N ASP A 74 0.07 9.18 -5.87
CA ASP A 74 0.52 10.21 -6.81
C ASP A 74 0.40 9.76 -8.28
N HIS A 75 0.38 8.46 -8.55
CA HIS A 75 0.12 7.89 -9.87
C HIS A 75 -1.34 7.48 -10.09
N TYR A 76 -2.23 7.84 -9.16
CA TYR A 76 -3.65 7.54 -9.29
C TYR A 76 -4.25 8.35 -10.45
N ASP A 77 -4.76 7.67 -11.47
CA ASP A 77 -5.39 8.32 -12.61
C ASP A 77 -6.73 8.95 -12.20
N SER A 78 -6.71 10.27 -12.02
CA SER A 78 -7.88 11.08 -11.69
C SER A 78 -8.99 11.04 -12.75
N GLY A 79 -8.71 10.56 -13.97
CA GLY A 79 -9.67 10.38 -15.05
C GLY A 79 -10.52 9.12 -14.93
N VAL A 80 -10.13 8.15 -14.10
CA VAL A 80 -10.91 6.92 -13.89
C VAL A 80 -12.13 7.25 -13.03
N GLN A 81 -13.32 7.22 -13.63
CA GLN A 81 -14.59 7.35 -12.92
C GLN A 81 -14.91 6.07 -12.14
N ASN A 82 -14.25 5.87 -11.00
CA ASN A 82 -14.52 4.75 -10.12
C ASN A 82 -15.39 5.10 -8.90
N GLY A 83 -16.06 6.24 -8.92
CA GLY A 83 -17.05 6.61 -7.90
C GLY A 83 -16.50 7.38 -6.69
N ILE A 84 -15.18 7.52 -6.53
CA ILE A 84 -14.59 8.40 -5.50
C ILE A 84 -14.25 9.77 -6.10
N SER A 85 -14.70 10.84 -5.44
CA SER A 85 -14.36 12.21 -5.86
C SER A 85 -12.93 12.59 -5.46
N GLN A 86 -12.33 13.53 -6.20
CA GLN A 86 -11.00 14.06 -5.87
C GLN A 86 -10.94 14.72 -4.48
N VAL A 87 -12.05 15.29 -4.02
CA VAL A 87 -12.15 15.88 -2.67
C VAL A 87 -12.08 14.78 -1.61
N GLN A 88 -12.86 13.71 -1.76
CA GLN A 88 -12.84 12.56 -0.85
C GLN A 88 -11.47 11.90 -0.84
N LEU A 89 -10.84 11.69 -2.01
CA LEU A 89 -9.51 11.10 -2.08
C LEU A 89 -8.47 11.94 -1.32
N ARG A 90 -8.49 13.28 -1.50
CA ARG A 90 -7.60 14.18 -0.75
C ARG A 90 -7.84 14.11 0.76
N GLN A 91 -9.10 14.05 1.21
CA GLN A 91 -9.43 13.90 2.62
C GLN A 91 -8.91 12.57 3.19
N LEU A 92 -9.08 11.47 2.45
CA LEU A 92 -8.55 10.17 2.88
C LEU A 92 -7.02 10.17 2.97
N ARG A 93 -6.32 10.83 2.03
CA ARG A 93 -4.86 10.95 2.04
C ARG A 93 -4.30 11.74 3.23
N GLN A 94 -5.12 12.56 3.89
CA GLN A 94 -4.70 13.29 5.10
C GLN A 94 -4.63 12.38 6.35
N LEU A 95 -5.20 11.17 6.30
CA LEU A 95 -5.22 10.18 7.39
C LEU A 95 -5.81 10.67 8.72
N LEU A 96 -6.55 11.78 8.75
CA LEU A 96 -7.25 12.25 9.96
C LEU A 96 -8.22 11.19 10.52
N TRP A 97 -8.78 10.36 9.64
CA TRP A 97 -9.62 9.22 10.00
C TRP A 97 -8.84 8.16 10.78
N LEU A 98 -7.54 7.98 10.48
CA LEU A 98 -6.67 7.01 11.16
C LEU A 98 -6.39 7.47 12.59
N ASP A 99 -6.11 8.76 12.79
CA ASP A 99 -5.91 9.34 14.14
C ASP A 99 -7.15 9.22 15.03
N GLN A 100 -8.33 9.15 14.42
CA GLN A 100 -9.62 8.99 15.09
C GLN A 100 -10.05 7.51 15.21
N ASN A 101 -9.22 6.56 14.79
CA ASN A 101 -9.50 5.13 14.75
C ASN A 101 -10.78 4.78 13.96
N TYR A 102 -11.00 5.44 12.82
CA TYR A 102 -12.03 5.07 11.87
C TYR A 102 -11.55 3.97 10.92
N ASN A 103 -12.45 3.06 10.59
CA ASN A 103 -12.26 2.03 9.59
C ASN A 103 -12.75 2.51 8.23
N LEU A 104 -12.19 1.94 7.16
CA LEU A 104 -12.65 2.13 5.80
C LEU A 104 -13.01 0.77 5.20
N ILE A 105 -14.19 0.68 4.59
CA ILE A 105 -14.57 -0.49 3.78
C ILE A 105 -14.70 -0.03 2.33
N LEU A 106 -13.84 -0.56 1.47
CA LEU A 106 -13.86 -0.34 0.03
C LEU A 106 -14.65 -1.48 -0.62
N ILE A 107 -15.83 -1.16 -1.16
CA ILE A 107 -16.73 -2.14 -1.79
C ILE A 107 -16.85 -1.85 -3.27
N GLY A 108 -16.80 -2.88 -4.11
CA GLY A 108 -17.08 -2.73 -5.53
C GLY A 108 -16.64 -3.89 -6.40
N PRO A 109 -17.02 -3.89 -7.69
CA PRO A 109 -16.63 -4.93 -8.65
C PRO A 109 -15.11 -5.14 -8.75
N SER A 110 -14.68 -6.28 -9.31
CA SER A 110 -13.26 -6.53 -9.54
C SER A 110 -12.68 -5.52 -10.53
N GLY A 111 -11.46 -5.05 -10.24
CA GLY A 111 -10.75 -4.11 -11.11
C GLY A 111 -11.14 -2.64 -11.00
N THR A 112 -11.98 -2.24 -10.03
CA THR A 112 -12.34 -0.81 -9.80
C THR A 112 -11.31 -0.02 -8.97
N GLY A 113 -10.20 -0.65 -8.57
CA GLY A 113 -9.10 0.02 -7.87
C GLY A 113 -9.12 -0.09 -6.34
N LYS A 114 -9.96 -0.94 -5.73
CA LYS A 114 -10.03 -1.13 -4.26
C LYS A 114 -8.65 -1.40 -3.63
N SER A 115 -7.97 -2.47 -4.05
CA SER A 115 -6.66 -2.86 -3.52
C SER A 115 -5.59 -1.80 -3.79
N TYR A 116 -5.70 -1.08 -4.91
CA TYR A 116 -4.79 0.02 -5.24
C TYR A 116 -4.96 1.18 -4.25
N LEU A 117 -6.21 1.62 -4.02
CA LEU A 117 -6.53 2.68 -3.07
C LEU A 117 -6.12 2.29 -1.64
N ALA A 118 -6.44 1.06 -1.23
CA ALA A 118 -6.08 0.54 0.10
C ALA A 118 -4.56 0.48 0.30
N GLY A 119 -3.83 -0.06 -0.67
CA GLY A 119 -2.36 -0.09 -0.63
C GLY A 119 -1.76 1.30 -0.64
N GLY A 120 -2.38 2.26 -1.34
CA GLY A 120 -1.89 3.62 -1.40
C GLY A 120 -2.14 4.44 -0.14
N LEU A 121 -3.29 4.30 0.50
CA LEU A 121 -3.53 4.86 1.83
C LEU A 121 -2.59 4.24 2.87
N CYS A 122 -2.32 2.93 2.77
CA CYS A 122 -1.31 2.28 3.59
C CYS A 122 0.08 2.86 3.34
N HIS A 123 0.44 3.13 2.09
CA HIS A 123 1.71 3.78 1.74
C HIS A 123 1.85 5.18 2.35
N GLU A 124 0.79 6.00 2.30
CA GLU A 124 0.76 7.31 2.95
C GLU A 124 0.95 7.21 4.47
N ALA A 125 0.32 6.21 5.10
CA ALA A 125 0.51 5.96 6.53
C ALA A 125 1.99 5.66 6.87
N LEU A 126 2.67 4.87 6.03
CA LEU A 126 4.09 4.58 6.22
C LEU A 126 4.98 5.83 6.04
N LYS A 127 4.64 6.70 5.08
CA LYS A 127 5.31 8.00 4.83
C LYS A 127 5.20 8.90 6.06
N LEU A 128 4.03 8.97 6.70
CA LEU A 128 3.78 9.74 7.92
C LEU A 128 4.32 9.09 9.21
N GLY A 129 4.85 7.87 9.14
CA GLY A 129 5.53 7.22 10.25
C GLY A 129 4.73 6.15 10.98
N TYR A 130 3.47 5.93 10.60
CA TYR A 130 2.63 4.90 11.20
C TYR A 130 3.13 3.48 10.88
N HIS A 131 2.87 2.56 11.81
CA HIS A 131 3.03 1.13 11.58
C HIS A 131 1.80 0.62 10.82
N ALA A 132 1.87 0.60 9.49
CA ALA A 132 0.80 0.10 8.64
C ALA A 132 1.19 -1.24 8.00
N LEU A 133 0.24 -2.17 7.90
CA LEU A 133 0.42 -3.49 7.32
C LEU A 133 -0.63 -3.75 6.25
N PHE A 134 -0.25 -4.44 5.18
CA PHE A 134 -1.15 -4.88 4.13
C PHE A 134 -1.08 -6.40 4.02
N ARG A 135 -2.20 -7.08 4.27
CA ARG A 135 -2.28 -8.55 4.16
C ARG A 135 -3.49 -8.94 3.35
N THR A 136 -3.37 -10.01 2.58
CA THR A 136 -4.56 -10.66 2.04
C THR A 136 -5.30 -11.40 3.16
N MET A 137 -6.58 -11.67 2.95
CA MET A 137 -7.35 -12.48 3.89
C MET A 137 -6.70 -13.85 4.14
N ASP A 138 -6.14 -14.48 3.11
CA ASP A 138 -5.46 -15.78 3.21
C ASP A 138 -4.20 -15.69 4.07
N GLU A 139 -3.36 -14.67 3.89
CA GLU A 139 -2.16 -14.45 4.73
C GLU A 139 -2.53 -14.28 6.21
N LEU A 140 -3.63 -13.56 6.46
CA LEU A 140 -4.15 -13.34 7.81
C LEU A 140 -4.63 -14.67 8.45
N ILE A 141 -5.41 -15.46 7.71
CA ILE A 141 -5.89 -16.79 8.11
C ILE A 141 -4.70 -17.71 8.44
N GLN A 142 -3.69 -17.75 7.57
CA GLN A 142 -2.49 -18.57 7.79
C GLN A 142 -1.72 -18.14 9.03
N THR A 143 -1.59 -16.82 9.25
CA THR A 143 -0.94 -16.27 10.44
C THR A 143 -1.69 -16.68 11.70
N ILE A 144 -3.01 -16.56 11.73
CA ILE A 144 -3.84 -16.94 12.88
C ILE A 144 -3.77 -18.44 13.14
N ARG A 145 -3.83 -19.26 12.09
CA ARG A 145 -3.79 -20.73 12.18
C ARG A 145 -2.49 -21.24 12.80
N PHE A 146 -1.37 -20.64 12.43
CA PHE A 146 -0.04 -21.16 12.78
C PHE A 146 0.68 -20.36 13.87
N LYS A 147 0.06 -19.33 14.47
CA LYS A 147 0.70 -18.46 15.47
C LYS A 147 1.27 -19.21 16.67
N ASP A 148 0.63 -20.31 17.09
CA ASP A 148 1.06 -21.12 18.23
C ASP A 148 1.94 -22.32 17.82
N VAL A 149 2.14 -22.51 16.51
CA VAL A 149 2.90 -23.64 15.93
C VAL A 149 4.28 -23.18 15.44
N THR A 150 4.37 -22.00 14.84
CA THR A 150 5.60 -21.51 14.21
C THR A 150 6.03 -20.15 14.76
N THR A 151 7.33 -19.97 14.94
CA THR A 151 7.89 -18.69 15.42
C THR A 151 7.68 -17.55 14.41
N ALA A 152 7.65 -17.87 13.12
CA ALA A 152 7.39 -16.90 12.05
C ALA A 152 5.96 -16.34 12.16
N ALA A 153 4.94 -17.20 12.27
CA ALA A 153 3.56 -16.76 12.44
C ALA A 153 3.33 -16.05 13.79
N ALA A 154 3.97 -16.51 14.87
CA ALA A 154 3.93 -15.82 16.16
C ALA A 154 4.46 -14.38 16.07
N ARG A 155 5.57 -14.19 15.34
CA ARG A 155 6.18 -12.87 15.12
C ARG A 155 5.28 -11.97 14.27
N GLU A 156 4.66 -12.55 13.24
CA GLU A 156 3.74 -11.83 12.38
C GLU A 156 2.46 -11.41 13.13
N TYR A 157 1.89 -12.32 13.92
CA TYR A 157 0.75 -12.02 14.80
C TYR A 157 1.07 -10.86 15.76
N LYS A 158 2.26 -10.84 16.36
CA LYS A 158 2.70 -9.70 17.19
C LYS A 158 2.77 -8.39 16.41
N ARG A 159 3.18 -8.41 15.14
CA ARG A 159 3.19 -7.19 14.31
C ARG A 159 1.77 -6.70 14.03
N LEU A 160 0.85 -7.61 13.71
CA LEU A 160 -0.57 -7.28 13.50
C LEU A 160 -1.16 -6.56 14.73
N VAL A 161 -0.88 -7.08 15.93
CA VAL A 161 -1.37 -6.52 17.19
C VAL A 161 -0.83 -5.11 17.49
N HIS A 162 0.35 -4.74 16.97
CA HIS A 162 0.97 -3.43 17.21
C HIS A 162 0.83 -2.48 16.00
N ALA A 163 0.02 -2.83 15.01
CA ALA A 163 -0.20 -1.98 13.85
C ALA A 163 -1.14 -0.82 14.21
N HIS A 164 -0.86 0.38 13.68
CA HIS A 164 -1.81 1.51 13.72
C HIS A 164 -2.86 1.39 12.61
N LEU A 165 -2.48 0.75 11.49
CA LEU A 165 -3.35 0.49 10.35
C LEU A 165 -3.16 -0.94 9.84
N LEU A 166 -4.25 -1.69 9.71
CA LEU A 166 -4.26 -3.01 9.08
C LEU A 166 -5.16 -3.00 7.85
N VAL A 167 -4.56 -3.19 6.68
CA VAL A 167 -5.29 -3.44 5.43
C VAL A 167 -5.51 -4.94 5.26
N ILE A 168 -6.77 -5.34 5.08
CA ILE A 168 -7.18 -6.70 4.76
C ILE A 168 -7.76 -6.69 3.35
N ASP A 169 -6.99 -7.20 2.40
CA ASP A 169 -7.35 -7.22 0.99
C ASP A 169 -8.12 -8.49 0.62
N ASP A 170 -9.11 -8.33 -0.26
CA ASP A 170 -9.98 -9.34 -0.84
C ASP A 170 -10.60 -10.27 0.21
N ILE A 171 -11.35 -9.65 1.14
CA ILE A 171 -12.15 -10.40 2.12
C ILE A 171 -13.19 -11.27 1.39
N MET A 172 -13.13 -12.57 1.70
CA MET A 172 -14.19 -13.59 1.54
C MET A 172 -14.43 -14.13 0.13
N MET A 173 -13.41 -14.80 -0.40
CA MET A 173 -13.54 -15.69 -1.56
C MET A 173 -13.84 -17.16 -1.17
N PHE A 174 -13.59 -17.56 0.10
CA PHE A 174 -13.73 -18.95 0.56
C PHE A 174 -14.31 -19.06 1.99
N PRO A 175 -15.01 -20.15 2.32
CA PRO A 175 -15.45 -20.44 3.70
C PRO A 175 -14.27 -20.61 4.65
N ILE A 176 -14.42 -20.14 5.89
CA ILE A 176 -13.36 -20.21 6.92
C ILE A 176 -13.71 -21.31 7.94
N GLU A 177 -12.70 -22.09 8.35
CA GLU A 177 -12.86 -23.05 9.46
C GLU A 177 -13.22 -22.34 10.77
N LYS A 178 -14.14 -22.91 11.55
CA LYS A 178 -14.67 -22.31 12.77
C LYS A 178 -13.59 -21.88 13.78
N SER A 179 -12.55 -22.68 13.96
CA SER A 179 -11.42 -22.36 14.86
C SER A 179 -10.68 -21.09 14.42
N VAL A 180 -10.49 -20.91 13.12
CA VAL A 180 -9.83 -19.73 12.55
C VAL A 180 -10.75 -18.52 12.59
N ALA A 181 -12.05 -18.70 12.35
CA ALA A 181 -13.05 -17.63 12.51
C ALA A 181 -13.05 -17.06 13.93
N VAL A 182 -12.99 -17.92 14.95
CA VAL A 182 -12.86 -17.48 16.36
C VAL A 182 -11.55 -16.73 16.58
N GLY A 183 -10.43 -17.20 16.03
CA GLY A 183 -9.14 -16.50 16.12
C GLY A 183 -9.14 -15.12 15.44
N LEU A 184 -9.82 -14.99 14.30
CA LEU A 184 -10.02 -13.72 13.61
C LEU A 184 -10.84 -12.74 14.45
N PHE A 185 -11.94 -13.22 15.04
CA PHE A 185 -12.74 -12.42 15.96
C PHE A 185 -11.92 -11.95 17.17
N GLN A 186 -11.12 -12.83 17.77
CA GLN A 186 -10.24 -12.46 18.89
C GLN A 186 -9.24 -11.36 18.50
N LEU A 187 -8.63 -11.47 17.31
CA LEU A 187 -7.72 -10.45 16.80
C LEU A 187 -8.43 -9.11 16.59
N ILE A 188 -9.56 -9.09 15.88
CA ILE A 188 -10.32 -7.86 15.62
C ILE A 188 -10.81 -7.24 16.93
N ASN A 189 -11.28 -8.06 17.88
CA ASN A 189 -11.72 -7.59 19.19
C ASN A 189 -10.56 -6.99 20.00
N GLN A 190 -9.35 -7.55 19.91
CA GLN A 190 -8.16 -6.99 20.55
C GLN A 190 -7.74 -5.65 19.95
N LEU A 191 -7.91 -5.48 18.64
CA LEU A 191 -7.52 -4.30 17.89
C LEU A 191 -8.61 -3.20 17.86
N HIS A 192 -9.82 -3.52 18.32
CA HIS A 192 -10.96 -2.62 18.28
C HIS A 192 -10.68 -1.30 19.01
N GLU A 193 -10.94 -0.18 18.35
CA GLU A 193 -10.64 1.19 18.80
C GLU A 193 -9.16 1.50 19.09
N GLN A 194 -8.23 0.61 18.72
CA GLN A 194 -6.77 0.82 18.84
C GLN A 194 -6.08 0.87 17.47
N THR A 195 -6.62 0.16 16.49
CA THR A 195 -6.09 0.04 15.14
C THR A 195 -7.20 0.34 14.14
N SER A 196 -6.88 1.14 13.14
CA SER A 196 -7.79 1.38 12.01
C SER A 196 -7.68 0.23 11.00
N PHE A 197 -8.81 -0.15 10.41
CA PHE A 197 -8.86 -1.17 9.36
C PHE A 197 -9.17 -0.54 8.00
N ILE A 198 -8.49 -1.00 6.94
CA ILE A 198 -9.00 -0.86 5.58
C ILE A 198 -9.36 -2.25 5.08
N ILE A 199 -10.61 -2.45 4.69
CA ILE A 199 -11.07 -3.72 4.14
C ILE A 199 -11.47 -3.53 2.69
N THR A 200 -11.01 -4.42 1.81
CA THR A 200 -11.52 -4.47 0.43
C THR A 200 -12.40 -5.70 0.25
N THR A 201 -13.53 -5.52 -0.43
CA THR A 201 -14.45 -6.63 -0.74
C THR A 201 -15.25 -6.35 -2.01
N ASN A 202 -15.68 -7.41 -2.68
CA ASN A 202 -16.66 -7.37 -3.75
C ASN A 202 -18.09 -7.69 -3.28
N LYS A 203 -18.27 -8.05 -2.01
CA LYS A 203 -19.55 -8.42 -1.39
C LYS A 203 -20.03 -7.35 -0.43
N ASN A 204 -21.34 -7.32 -0.17
CA ASN A 204 -21.88 -6.48 0.89
C ASN A 204 -21.48 -7.03 2.27
N PRO A 205 -21.21 -6.19 3.28
CA PRO A 205 -20.98 -6.63 4.66
C PRO A 205 -22.04 -7.62 5.20
N LYS A 206 -23.30 -7.49 4.77
CA LYS A 206 -24.36 -8.43 5.16
C LYS A 206 -24.13 -9.87 4.69
N GLU A 207 -23.43 -10.06 3.58
CA GLU A 207 -23.12 -11.38 2.99
C GLU A 207 -21.95 -12.09 3.70
N TRP A 208 -21.33 -11.44 4.69
CA TRP A 208 -20.19 -12.01 5.41
C TRP A 208 -20.61 -13.10 6.40
N ALA A 209 -21.85 -13.07 6.89
CA ALA A 209 -22.37 -14.06 7.84
C ALA A 209 -22.38 -15.48 7.26
N GLU A 210 -22.78 -15.62 5.99
CA GLU A 210 -22.82 -16.91 5.29
C GLU A 210 -21.41 -17.53 5.15
N MET A 211 -20.38 -16.68 5.01
CA MET A 211 -19.02 -17.12 4.73
C MET A 211 -18.25 -17.55 5.99
N LEU A 212 -18.60 -16.98 7.16
CA LEU A 212 -18.02 -17.37 8.46
C LEU A 212 -18.65 -18.64 9.04
N GLY A 213 -19.81 -19.07 8.54
CA GLY A 213 -20.51 -20.28 8.99
C GLY A 213 -21.05 -20.21 10.43
N ASP A 214 -21.03 -19.02 11.06
CA ASP A 214 -21.53 -18.73 12.39
C ASP A 214 -22.06 -17.30 12.43
N GLU A 215 -23.39 -17.16 12.35
CA GLU A 215 -24.08 -15.88 12.23
C GLU A 215 -23.87 -14.97 13.46
N VAL A 216 -23.77 -15.56 14.65
CA VAL A 216 -23.53 -14.82 15.90
C VAL A 216 -22.13 -14.22 15.88
N LEU A 217 -21.13 -15.03 15.53
CA LEU A 217 -19.74 -14.58 15.42
C LEU A 217 -19.57 -13.51 14.35
N ALA A 218 -20.20 -13.70 13.19
CA ALA A 218 -20.16 -12.75 12.09
C ALA A 218 -20.79 -11.41 12.47
N THR A 219 -21.95 -11.43 13.13
CA THR A 219 -22.63 -10.22 13.59
C THR A 219 -21.76 -9.46 14.59
N ALA A 220 -21.15 -10.17 15.56
CA ALA A 220 -20.27 -9.56 16.55
C ALA A 220 -18.98 -8.98 15.93
N LEU A 221 -18.46 -9.61 14.87
CA LEU A 221 -17.30 -9.12 14.12
C LEU A 221 -17.66 -7.88 13.30
N LEU A 222 -18.78 -7.90 12.59
CA LEU A 222 -19.27 -6.78 11.79
C LEU A 222 -19.58 -5.56 12.67
N ASP A 223 -20.20 -5.76 13.83
CA ASP A 223 -20.49 -4.69 14.79
C ASP A 223 -19.23 -3.88 15.15
N ARG A 224 -18.14 -4.56 15.48
CA ARG A 224 -16.84 -3.93 15.78
C ARG A 224 -16.22 -3.21 14.59
N LEU A 225 -16.29 -3.81 13.40
CA LEU A 225 -15.71 -3.20 12.21
C LEU A 225 -16.52 -2.00 11.72
N LEU A 226 -17.86 -2.04 11.87
CA LEU A 226 -18.79 -1.03 11.37
C LEU A 226 -19.10 0.09 12.35
N TYR A 227 -18.73 -0.03 13.63
CA TYR A 227 -19.02 0.97 14.66
C TYR A 227 -18.49 2.37 14.31
N LYS A 228 -17.21 2.47 13.97
CA LYS A 228 -16.56 3.68 13.43
C LYS A 228 -16.04 3.37 12.04
N CYS A 229 -16.90 3.45 11.03
CA CYS A 229 -16.54 3.05 9.68
C CYS A 229 -17.15 3.96 8.62
N GLU A 230 -16.35 4.26 7.59
CA GLU A 230 -16.84 4.84 6.35
C GLU A 230 -16.87 3.77 5.25
N VAL A 231 -17.99 3.65 4.54
CA VAL A 231 -18.16 2.66 3.46
C VAL A 231 -18.07 3.37 2.11
N ILE A 232 -16.95 3.16 1.42
CA ILE A 232 -16.67 3.76 0.12
C ILE A 232 -17.03 2.76 -0.98
N LYS A 233 -18.05 3.12 -1.76
CA LYS A 233 -18.49 2.32 -2.91
C LYS A 233 -17.73 2.74 -4.16
N LEU A 234 -16.90 1.85 -4.68
CA LEU A 234 -16.25 2.01 -5.97
C LEU A 234 -17.11 1.39 -7.08
N THR A 235 -17.34 2.14 -8.14
CA THR A 235 -18.12 1.74 -9.32
C THR A 235 -17.25 1.78 -10.57
N GLY A 236 -17.83 1.56 -11.75
CA GLY A 236 -17.12 1.70 -13.02
C GLY A 236 -16.60 0.38 -13.60
N LYS A 237 -15.94 0.50 -14.76
CA LYS A 237 -15.36 -0.64 -15.49
C LYS A 237 -14.05 -1.09 -14.83
N SER A 238 -13.66 -2.33 -15.13
CA SER A 238 -12.40 -2.87 -14.64
C SER A 238 -11.22 -2.20 -15.35
N TYR A 239 -10.43 -1.44 -14.60
CA TYR A 239 -9.20 -0.81 -15.11
C TYR A 239 -8.25 -1.83 -15.73
N ARG A 240 -8.18 -3.03 -15.13
CA ARG A 240 -7.35 -4.15 -15.61
C ARG A 240 -7.80 -4.67 -16.97
N LEU A 241 -9.10 -4.63 -17.27
CA LEU A 241 -9.63 -5.07 -18.57
C LEU A 241 -9.47 -3.98 -19.63
N GLU A 242 -9.60 -2.70 -19.26
CA GLU A 242 -9.38 -1.58 -20.17
C GLU A 242 -7.92 -1.45 -20.60
N HIS A 243 -6.98 -1.67 -19.68
CA HIS A 243 -5.54 -1.64 -19.94
C HIS A 243 -4.96 -3.03 -20.21
N ARG A 244 -5.80 -3.97 -20.66
CA ARG A 244 -5.37 -5.32 -21.01
C ARG A 244 -4.38 -5.25 -22.16
N THR A 245 -3.13 -5.62 -21.91
CA THR A 245 -2.14 -5.84 -22.96
C THR A 245 -2.30 -7.25 -23.53
N THR A 246 -2.18 -7.38 -24.86
CA THR A 246 -2.21 -8.68 -25.54
C THR A 246 -0.82 -9.00 -26.08
N ILE A 247 -0.38 -10.24 -25.87
CA ILE A 247 0.91 -10.74 -26.38
C ILE A 247 0.84 -10.98 -27.90
N PHE A 248 -0.37 -11.15 -28.44
CA PHE A 248 -0.63 -11.32 -29.86
C PHE A 248 -1.21 -10.02 -30.44
N GLU A 249 -0.65 -9.55 -31.55
CA GLU A 249 -1.29 -8.53 -32.39
C GLU A 249 -2.62 -9.08 -32.90
N GLN A 250 -3.70 -8.33 -32.73
CA GLN A 250 -4.98 -8.69 -33.34
C GLN A 250 -4.82 -8.58 -34.87
N GLN A 251 -4.71 -9.73 -35.55
CA GLN A 251 -5.01 -9.78 -36.98
C GLN A 251 -6.49 -9.38 -37.12
N GLN A 252 -6.73 -8.18 -37.64
CA GLN A 252 -8.08 -7.72 -37.97
C GLN A 252 -8.75 -8.79 -38.86
N PRO A 253 -9.99 -9.22 -38.56
CA PRO A 253 -10.74 -9.99 -39.52
C PRO A 253 -10.98 -9.11 -40.75
N ALA A 254 -10.46 -9.52 -41.90
CA ALA A 254 -10.77 -8.93 -43.18
C ALA A 254 -12.27 -9.13 -43.46
N GLU A 255 -13.09 -8.13 -43.13
CA GLU A 255 -14.47 -8.08 -43.62
C GLU A 255 -14.46 -7.95 -45.14
N GLY A 256 -15.12 -8.91 -45.79
CA GLY A 256 -15.20 -9.02 -47.23
C GLY A 256 -15.99 -7.88 -47.89
N GLY A 257 -15.44 -7.36 -48.97
CA GLY A 257 -16.13 -6.55 -49.95
C GLY A 257 -15.50 -6.77 -51.34
N ALA A 258 -16.13 -7.60 -52.16
CA ALA A 258 -15.73 -7.83 -53.54
C ALA A 258 -16.06 -6.62 -54.42
N THR A 259 -15.09 -6.07 -55.18
CA THR A 259 -15.07 -6.09 -56.67
C THR A 259 -13.92 -5.27 -57.28
N ARG A 260 -13.18 -5.94 -58.17
CA ARG A 260 -12.33 -5.49 -59.31
C ARG A 260 -12.03 -3.99 -59.50
N LYS A 261 -10.74 -3.70 -59.69
CA LYS A 261 -10.18 -3.30 -61.01
C LYS A 261 -8.68 -3.60 -61.09
N LYS A 262 -8.31 -4.43 -62.07
CA LYS A 262 -6.93 -4.62 -62.52
C LYS A 262 -6.45 -3.32 -63.20
N SER A 263 -5.31 -2.78 -62.81
CA SER A 263 -4.50 -1.94 -63.71
C SER A 263 -3.03 -2.31 -63.56
N ASN A 264 -2.50 -2.87 -64.65
CA ASN A 264 -1.10 -3.21 -64.86
C ASN A 264 -0.18 -2.01 -64.63
N TYR A 265 0.95 -2.19 -63.94
CA TYR A 265 2.20 -1.50 -64.32
C TYR A 265 3.43 -2.40 -64.15
N ARG A 266 3.85 -2.90 -65.32
CA ARG A 266 5.18 -3.29 -65.83
C ARG A 266 6.39 -3.14 -64.89
N PHE A 267 7.11 -4.26 -64.79
CA PHE A 267 8.57 -4.34 -64.62
C PHE A 267 9.32 -3.47 -65.65
N LYS A 268 10.37 -2.77 -65.19
CA LYS A 268 11.62 -2.61 -65.96
C LYS A 268 12.80 -2.82 -65.01
N LYS A 269 13.60 -3.85 -65.32
CA LYS A 269 14.98 -4.04 -64.86
C LYS A 269 15.86 -2.98 -65.49
N SER A 270 16.83 -2.46 -64.74
CA SER A 270 18.22 -2.27 -65.13
C SER A 270 19.04 -2.28 -63.85
#